data_AF-A0A6J2YFS2-F1
#
_entry.id   AF-A0A6J2YFS2-F1
#
_cell.length_a   1.000
_cell.length_b   1.000
_cell.length_c   1.000
_cell.angle_alpha   90.00
_cell.angle_beta   90.00
_cell.angle_gamma   90.00
#
_symmetry.space_group_name_H-M   'P 1'
#
loop_
_entity.id
_entity.type
_entity.pdbx_description
1 polymer ?
#
loop_
_entity_poly.entity_id
_entity_poly.type
_entity_poly.pdbx_seq_one_letter_code
_entity_poly.pdbx_strand_id
1 'polypeptide(L)'
;MYQANFYNQLSTSVSLDKQIKKVEEFRTKRSEILISEYYINKSRSKWVSVGFLLERKYTPVMKLGGYKYNQHIVFNEDQWISFLNNQGVMLSFIYSNSYGWRPMQGDGYEIHFIFMGDSRVIKITQDGGNELYLAGDTINELVNLVNLVKYRFDMLKFQEFSKYYNTIVSGVSLQNGDLIKNIYDVITPNPNSANVCCVLELLQFYPDCVIEDVETFACNEFVKSIIKK
;
A
#
# COMPACT_ATOMS: atom_id res chain seq x y z
N MET A 1 21.50 26.87 39.35
CA MET A 1 21.07 27.17 37.97
C MET A 1 21.20 26.01 36.97
N TYR A 2 21.73 24.84 37.33
CA TYR A 2 21.92 23.72 36.37
C TYR A 2 20.74 22.72 36.25
N GLN A 3 19.77 22.73 37.18
CA GLN A 3 18.67 21.75 37.18
C GLN A 3 17.47 22.13 36.27
N ALA A 4 17.34 23.40 35.86
CA ALA A 4 16.22 23.84 35.02
C ALA A 4 16.37 23.47 33.54
N ASN A 5 17.61 23.31 33.04
CA ASN A 5 17.86 22.96 31.63
C ASN A 5 17.63 21.47 31.32
N PHE A 6 17.77 20.59 32.32
CA PHE A 6 17.60 19.15 32.12
C PHE A 6 16.12 18.75 31.96
N TYR A 7 15.22 19.40 32.70
CA TYR A 7 13.78 19.17 32.59
C TYR A 7 13.17 19.68 31.26
N ASN A 8 13.69 20.77 30.70
CA ASN A 8 13.25 21.27 29.40
C ASN A 8 13.73 20.41 28.21
N GLN A 9 14.89 19.75 28.33
CA GLN A 9 15.37 18.80 27.32
C GLN A 9 14.62 17.45 27.37
N LEU A 10 14.27 16.98 28.57
CA LEU A 10 13.48 15.75 28.76
C LEU A 10 12.01 15.93 28.36
N SER A 11 11.41 17.12 28.55
CA SER A 11 10.03 17.38 28.14
C SER A 11 9.88 17.52 26.62
N THR A 12 10.90 18.06 25.94
CA THR A 12 10.94 18.16 24.47
C THR A 12 11.23 16.82 23.80
N SER A 13 12.10 15.97 24.36
CA SER A 13 12.36 14.63 23.81
C SER A 13 11.14 13.69 23.95
N VAL A 14 10.45 13.70 25.09
CA VAL A 14 9.22 12.91 25.30
C VAL A 14 8.06 13.40 24.41
N SER A 15 8.03 14.69 24.08
CA SER A 15 7.09 15.27 23.11
C SER A 15 7.41 14.84 21.68
N LEU A 16 8.69 14.81 21.30
CA LEU A 16 9.13 14.39 19.98
C LEU A 16 8.88 12.90 19.76
N ASP A 17 9.18 12.04 20.74
CA ASP A 17 8.96 10.59 20.64
C ASP A 17 7.47 10.24 20.54
N LYS A 18 6.60 11.00 21.21
CA LYS A 18 5.14 10.85 21.04
C LYS A 18 4.67 11.32 19.67
N GLN A 19 5.25 12.38 19.12
CA GLN A 19 4.93 12.85 17.76
C GLN A 19 5.46 11.87 16.70
N ILE A 20 6.67 11.34 16.87
CA ILE A 20 7.26 10.29 16.00
C ILE A 20 6.41 9.03 16.07
N LYS A 21 6.04 8.54 17.26
CA LYS A 21 5.12 7.40 17.39
C LYS A 21 3.77 7.66 16.77
N LYS A 22 3.22 8.87 16.89
CA LYS A 22 1.93 9.22 16.29
C LYS A 22 2.04 9.29 14.77
N VAL A 23 3.14 9.81 14.21
CA VAL A 23 3.44 9.82 12.77
C VAL A 23 3.73 8.41 12.25
N GLU A 24 4.41 7.56 13.02
CA GLU A 24 4.63 6.14 12.71
C GLU A 24 3.33 5.36 12.80
N GLU A 25 2.46 5.62 13.79
CA GLU A 25 1.09 5.06 13.90
C GLU A 25 0.18 5.53 12.77
N PHE A 26 0.33 6.77 12.30
CA PHE A 26 -0.39 7.31 11.14
C PHE A 26 0.12 6.69 9.83
N ARG A 27 1.43 6.54 9.68
CA ARG A 27 2.06 5.81 8.56
C ARG A 27 1.72 4.32 8.57
N THR A 28 1.58 3.70 9.75
CA THR A 28 1.23 2.27 9.89
C THR A 28 -0.27 2.00 9.83
N LYS A 29 -1.12 3.03 9.98
CA LYS A 29 -2.55 2.95 9.65
C LYS A 29 -2.78 3.27 8.17
N ARG A 30 -2.34 2.32 7.35
CA ARG A 30 -2.87 1.96 6.02
C ARG A 30 -2.73 3.03 4.94
N SER A 31 -1.67 2.92 4.15
CA SER A 31 -1.47 3.68 2.93
C SER A 31 -2.30 3.20 1.71
N GLU A 32 -3.38 2.45 1.91
CA GLU A 32 -4.11 1.78 0.83
C GLU A 32 -5.62 1.98 0.90
N ILE A 33 -6.20 2.26 -0.27
CA ILE A 33 -7.63 2.10 -0.54
C ILE A 33 -7.85 0.65 -0.94
N LEU A 34 -8.32 -0.16 0.01
CA LEU A 34 -8.51 -1.60 -0.17
C LEU A 34 -9.86 -1.87 -0.81
N ILE A 35 -9.85 -2.42 -2.03
CA ILE A 35 -11.08 -2.71 -2.79
C ILE A 35 -11.47 -4.19 -2.66
N SER A 36 -10.49 -5.08 -2.55
CA SER A 36 -10.75 -6.50 -2.37
C SER A 36 -9.62 -7.20 -1.61
N GLU A 37 -9.97 -8.07 -0.68
CA GLU A 37 -9.05 -8.93 0.08
C GLU A 37 -9.50 -10.40 -0.02
N TYR A 38 -8.55 -11.29 -0.30
CA TYR A 38 -8.77 -12.72 -0.43
C TYR A 38 -7.79 -13.49 0.45
N TYR A 39 -8.30 -14.33 1.35
CA TYR A 39 -7.46 -15.17 2.19
C TYR A 39 -6.89 -16.36 1.42
N ILE A 40 -5.58 -16.58 1.54
CA ILE A 40 -4.84 -17.64 0.86
C ILE A 40 -4.38 -18.75 1.82
N ASN A 41 -4.97 -18.82 3.01
CA ASN A 41 -4.80 -19.95 3.90
C ASN A 41 -5.99 -20.14 4.85
N LYS A 42 -6.15 -21.36 5.38
CA LYS A 42 -7.27 -21.72 6.27
C LYS A 42 -7.34 -20.88 7.54
N SER A 43 -6.18 -20.50 8.09
CA SER A 43 -6.10 -19.65 9.29
C SER A 43 -6.39 -18.17 9.02
N ARG A 44 -6.61 -17.77 7.75
CA ARG A 44 -6.81 -16.37 7.33
C ARG A 44 -5.70 -15.42 7.79
N SER A 45 -4.50 -15.96 8.01
CA SER A 45 -3.33 -15.21 8.45
C SER A 45 -2.43 -14.77 7.28
N LYS A 46 -2.80 -15.14 6.05
CA LYS A 46 -2.18 -14.74 4.81
C LYS A 46 -3.28 -14.36 3.82
N TRP A 47 -3.06 -13.29 3.07
CA TRP A 47 -4.04 -12.74 2.14
C TRP A 47 -3.36 -12.13 0.93
N VAL A 48 -4.13 -11.99 -0.13
CA VAL A 48 -3.82 -11.15 -1.29
C VAL A 48 -4.90 -10.08 -1.40
N SER A 49 -4.51 -8.83 -1.60
CA SER A 49 -5.42 -7.73 -1.84
C SER A 49 -5.12 -7.02 -3.15
N VAL A 50 -6.16 -6.37 -3.70
CA VAL A 50 -6.08 -5.54 -4.89
C VAL A 50 -6.73 -4.21 -4.55
N GLY A 51 -6.04 -3.10 -4.82
CA GLY A 51 -6.47 -1.77 -4.42
C GLY A 51 -5.59 -0.67 -4.99
N PHE A 52 -5.80 0.55 -4.50
CA PHE A 52 -4.97 1.71 -4.82
C PHE A 52 -4.02 2.03 -3.68
N LEU A 53 -2.77 2.36 -4.01
CA LEU A 53 -1.76 2.74 -3.03
C LEU A 53 -1.57 4.27 -3.03
N LEU A 54 -1.79 4.91 -1.87
CA LEU A 54 -1.64 6.36 -1.70
C LEU A 54 -0.21 6.81 -2.05
N GLU A 55 0.79 6.10 -1.53
CA GLU A 55 2.21 6.42 -1.72
C GLU A 55 2.66 6.34 -3.19
N ARG A 56 1.92 5.60 -4.02
CA ARG A 56 2.14 5.52 -5.47
C ARG A 56 1.08 6.29 -6.24
N LYS A 57 0.59 7.41 -5.70
CA LYS A 57 -0.35 8.33 -6.35
C LYS A 57 -1.61 7.65 -6.88
N TYR A 58 -2.17 6.76 -6.05
CA TYR A 58 -3.39 6.01 -6.37
C TYR A 58 -3.26 5.13 -7.61
N THR A 59 -2.07 4.55 -7.82
CA THR A 59 -1.90 3.50 -8.84
C THR A 59 -2.45 2.17 -8.32
N PRO A 60 -3.10 1.36 -9.17
CA PRO A 60 -3.48 0.01 -8.82
C PRO A 60 -2.25 -0.81 -8.41
N VAL A 61 -2.39 -1.58 -7.34
CA VAL A 61 -1.36 -2.51 -6.85
C VAL A 61 -1.97 -3.85 -6.45
N MET A 62 -1.13 -4.87 -6.42
CA MET A 62 -1.43 -6.16 -5.79
C MET A 62 -0.55 -6.32 -4.56
N LYS A 63 -1.14 -6.71 -3.45
CA LYS A 63 -0.40 -6.86 -2.20
C LYS A 63 -0.58 -8.25 -1.64
N LEU A 64 0.53 -8.91 -1.33
CA LEU A 64 0.52 -10.09 -0.48
C LEU A 64 0.76 -9.65 0.95
N GLY A 65 -0.05 -10.12 1.88
CA GLY A 65 0.03 -9.73 3.27
C GLY A 65 -0.10 -10.90 4.23
N GLY A 66 0.38 -10.66 5.44
CA GLY A 66 0.29 -11.55 6.58
C GLY A 66 -0.38 -10.88 7.78
N TYR A 67 -0.62 -11.67 8.82
CA TYR A 67 -1.25 -11.20 10.05
C TYR A 67 -0.39 -10.19 10.85
N LYS A 68 0.94 -10.29 10.79
CA LYS A 68 1.84 -9.43 11.56
C LYS A 68 2.14 -8.12 10.81
N TYR A 69 2.39 -7.05 11.56
CA TYR A 69 2.90 -5.78 11.04
C TYR A 69 4.18 -6.00 10.20
N ASN A 70 4.32 -5.22 9.12
CA ASN A 70 5.40 -5.31 8.10
C ASN A 70 5.53 -6.65 7.38
N GLN A 71 4.55 -7.56 7.54
CA GLN A 71 4.48 -8.76 6.72
C GLN A 71 3.67 -8.54 5.46
N HIS A 72 4.19 -7.74 4.53
CA HIS A 72 3.54 -7.59 3.24
C HIS A 72 4.55 -7.31 2.13
N ILE A 73 4.15 -7.58 0.89
CA ILE A 73 4.91 -7.26 -0.32
C ILE A 73 3.93 -6.63 -1.30
N VAL A 74 4.32 -5.49 -1.87
CA VAL A 74 3.52 -4.76 -2.84
C VAL A 74 4.12 -4.93 -4.23
N PHE A 75 3.29 -5.35 -5.16
CA PHE A 75 3.63 -5.57 -6.56
C PHE A 75 2.89 -4.58 -7.44
N ASN A 76 3.60 -4.00 -8.40
CA ASN A 76 2.97 -3.51 -9.63
C ASN A 76 2.64 -4.71 -10.55
N GLU A 77 2.09 -4.44 -11.74
CA GLU A 77 1.71 -5.48 -12.70
C GLU A 77 2.89 -6.35 -13.15
N ASP A 78 4.00 -5.72 -13.55
CA ASP A 78 5.18 -6.43 -14.07
C ASP A 78 5.86 -7.27 -12.97
N GLN A 79 5.99 -6.71 -11.77
CA GLN A 79 6.54 -7.39 -10.61
C GLN A 79 5.68 -8.60 -10.23
N TRP A 80 4.35 -8.48 -10.30
CA TRP A 80 3.41 -9.57 -10.02
C TRP A 80 3.54 -10.70 -11.05
N ILE A 81 3.57 -10.37 -12.34
CA ILE A 81 3.76 -11.34 -13.41
C ILE A 81 5.10 -12.06 -13.24
N SER A 82 6.17 -11.30 -12.99
CA SER A 82 7.50 -11.84 -12.72
C SER A 82 7.49 -12.80 -11.52
N PHE A 83 6.83 -12.42 -10.43
CA PHE A 83 6.69 -13.25 -9.23
C PHE A 83 5.97 -14.58 -9.54
N LEU A 84 4.84 -14.52 -10.25
CA LEU A 84 4.06 -15.70 -10.62
C LEU A 84 4.79 -16.62 -11.61
N ASN A 85 5.63 -16.08 -12.49
CA ASN A 85 6.45 -16.89 -13.40
C ASN A 85 7.44 -17.79 -12.64
N ASN A 86 7.78 -17.45 -11.39
CA ASN A 86 8.62 -18.26 -10.52
C ASN A 86 7.85 -19.34 -9.73
N GLN A 87 6.53 -19.49 -9.93
CA GLN A 87 5.70 -20.44 -9.18
C GLN A 87 6.21 -21.88 -9.25
N GLY A 88 6.69 -22.32 -10.42
CA GLY A 88 7.20 -23.68 -10.60
C GLY A 88 8.45 -23.94 -9.76
N VAL A 89 9.32 -22.93 -9.64
CA VAL A 89 10.54 -23.00 -8.83
C VAL A 89 10.19 -23.01 -7.34
N MET A 90 9.26 -22.14 -6.92
CA MET A 90 8.77 -22.11 -5.54
C MET A 90 8.16 -23.43 -5.11
N LEU A 91 7.25 -24.01 -5.92
CA LEU A 91 6.64 -25.30 -5.62
C LEU A 91 7.66 -26.45 -5.68
N SER A 92 8.62 -26.41 -6.61
CA SER A 92 9.71 -27.39 -6.67
C SER A 92 10.56 -27.35 -5.40
N PHE A 93 10.89 -26.17 -4.86
CA PHE A 93 11.53 -26.08 -3.56
C PHE A 93 10.68 -26.73 -2.46
N ILE A 94 9.40 -26.37 -2.36
CA ILE A 94 8.50 -26.85 -1.31
C ILE A 94 8.39 -28.39 -1.29
N TYR A 95 8.32 -29.04 -2.45
CA TYR A 95 8.09 -30.49 -2.55
C TYR A 95 9.35 -31.32 -2.83
N SER A 96 10.51 -30.69 -3.04
CA SER A 96 11.76 -31.41 -3.25
C SER A 96 12.42 -31.83 -1.94
N ASN A 97 13.40 -32.74 -2.02
CA ASN A 97 14.33 -33.05 -0.93
C ASN A 97 15.74 -32.47 -1.19
N SER A 98 15.90 -31.62 -2.21
CA SER A 98 17.20 -31.05 -2.58
C SER A 98 17.60 -29.91 -1.63
N TYR A 99 18.91 -29.72 -1.51
CA TYR A 99 19.57 -28.66 -0.76
C TYR A 99 20.32 -27.71 -1.71
N GLY A 100 20.81 -26.58 -1.21
CA GLY A 100 21.63 -25.64 -1.97
C GLY A 100 20.86 -24.65 -2.84
N TRP A 101 19.57 -24.43 -2.54
CA TRP A 101 18.75 -23.42 -3.19
C TRP A 101 19.31 -22.02 -2.95
N ARG A 102 19.47 -21.25 -4.04
CA ARG A 102 19.95 -19.87 -3.98
C ARG A 102 18.78 -18.91 -4.06
N PRO A 103 18.84 -17.75 -3.38
CA PRO A 103 17.83 -16.73 -3.54
C PRO A 103 17.66 -16.30 -5.00
N MET A 104 16.42 -15.94 -5.36
CA MET A 104 16.08 -15.42 -6.67
C MET A 104 15.79 -13.93 -6.59
N GLN A 105 16.40 -13.18 -7.48
CA GLN A 105 16.21 -11.74 -7.59
C GLN A 105 15.06 -11.44 -8.56
N GLY A 106 14.10 -10.66 -8.08
CA GLY A 106 13.07 -10.01 -8.88
C GLY A 106 13.33 -8.52 -8.97
N ASP A 107 12.51 -7.82 -9.75
CA ASP A 107 12.56 -6.36 -9.81
C ASP A 107 11.96 -5.76 -8.52
N GLY A 108 12.81 -5.30 -7.61
CA GLY A 108 12.39 -4.70 -6.33
C GLY A 108 11.83 -5.70 -5.31
N TYR A 109 12.16 -7.00 -5.43
CA TYR A 109 11.92 -8.02 -4.41
C TYR A 109 12.90 -9.19 -4.54
N GLU A 110 13.12 -9.95 -3.47
CA GLU A 110 13.95 -11.17 -3.49
C GLU A 110 13.16 -12.35 -2.88
N ILE A 111 13.32 -13.54 -3.47
CA ILE A 111 12.73 -14.78 -3.00
C ILE A 111 13.84 -15.65 -2.39
N HIS A 112 13.75 -15.91 -1.09
CA HIS A 112 14.63 -16.80 -0.36
C HIS A 112 13.95 -18.14 -0.06
N PHE A 113 14.72 -19.21 -0.18
CA PHE A 113 14.29 -20.58 0.10
C PHE A 113 14.85 -21.00 1.45
N ILE A 114 14.00 -21.07 2.48
CA ILE A 114 14.45 -21.26 3.86
C ILE A 114 13.72 -22.43 4.54
N PHE A 115 14.36 -22.95 5.59
CA PHE A 115 13.79 -23.95 6.48
C PHE A 115 13.38 -23.28 7.80
N MET A 116 12.16 -23.53 8.24
CA MET A 116 11.66 -23.17 9.57
C MET A 116 11.33 -24.45 10.33
N GLY A 117 12.27 -24.94 11.14
CA GLY A 117 12.24 -26.32 11.61
C GLY A 117 12.30 -27.28 10.43
N ASP A 118 11.40 -28.26 10.40
CA ASP A 118 11.29 -29.23 9.29
C ASP A 118 10.45 -28.71 8.11
N SER A 119 9.90 -27.50 8.21
CA SER A 119 9.04 -26.93 7.18
C SER A 119 9.83 -26.11 6.17
N ARG A 120 9.58 -26.36 4.88
CA ARG A 120 10.09 -25.54 3.78
C ARG A 120 9.17 -24.33 3.58
N VAL A 121 9.77 -23.14 3.56
CA VAL A 121 9.04 -21.86 3.49
C VAL A 121 9.72 -20.96 2.47
N ILE A 122 8.91 -20.29 1.66
CA ILE A 122 9.36 -19.20 0.81
C ILE A 122 9.31 -17.91 1.62
N LYS A 123 10.45 -17.22 1.75
CA LYS A 123 10.53 -15.87 2.29
C LYS A 123 10.68 -14.88 1.14
N ILE A 124 9.79 -13.92 1.03
CA ILE A 124 9.88 -12.81 0.08
C ILE A 124 10.32 -11.57 0.87
N THR A 125 11.29 -10.84 0.36
CA THR A 125 11.76 -9.57 0.93
C THR A 125 11.59 -8.45 -0.09
N GLN A 126 11.28 -7.25 0.40
CA GLN A 126 11.19 -6.03 -0.39
C GLN A 126 11.80 -4.88 0.42
N ASP A 127 12.25 -3.82 -0.27
CA ASP A 127 12.82 -2.63 0.36
C ASP A 127 11.93 -2.07 1.47
N GLY A 128 12.56 -1.42 2.45
CA GLY A 128 11.85 -0.87 3.63
C GLY A 128 11.61 -1.88 4.76
N GLY A 129 12.29 -3.04 4.73
CA GLY A 129 12.21 -4.04 5.79
C GLY A 129 10.94 -4.90 5.74
N ASN A 130 10.25 -4.90 4.60
CA ASN A 130 9.05 -5.66 4.36
C ASN A 130 9.38 -7.11 4.02
N GLU A 131 8.77 -8.07 4.72
CA GLU A 131 9.04 -9.49 4.49
C GLU A 131 7.80 -10.38 4.65
N LEU A 132 7.61 -11.36 3.79
CA LEU A 132 6.49 -12.27 3.84
C LEU A 132 6.94 -13.72 3.77
N TYR A 133 6.30 -14.57 4.56
CA TYR A 133 6.58 -16.00 4.61
C TYR A 133 5.39 -16.80 4.08
N LEU A 134 5.62 -17.64 3.08
CA LEU A 134 4.62 -18.46 2.42
C LEU A 134 4.98 -19.94 2.51
N ALA A 135 4.06 -20.74 3.03
CA ALA A 135 4.14 -22.19 3.00
C ALA A 135 3.53 -22.74 1.70
N GLY A 136 3.78 -24.02 1.41
CA GLY A 136 3.28 -24.69 0.20
C GLY A 136 1.79 -24.51 -0.07
N ASP A 137 0.95 -24.82 0.92
CA ASP A 137 -0.50 -24.66 0.82
C ASP A 137 -0.90 -23.22 0.46
N THR A 138 -0.22 -22.23 1.07
CA THR A 138 -0.47 -20.82 0.80
C THR A 138 -0.15 -20.43 -0.64
N ILE A 139 0.92 -21.01 -1.22
CA ILE A 139 1.30 -20.76 -2.61
C ILE A 139 0.28 -21.40 -3.55
N ASN A 140 -0.15 -22.64 -3.28
CA ASN A 140 -1.18 -23.29 -4.11
C ASN A 140 -2.48 -22.48 -4.15
N GLU A 141 -2.96 -22.02 -2.99
CA GLU A 141 -4.17 -21.19 -2.90
C GLU A 141 -3.98 -19.86 -3.65
N LEU A 142 -2.79 -19.25 -3.56
CA LEU A 142 -2.49 -18.05 -4.33
C LEU A 142 -2.57 -18.30 -5.84
N VAL A 143 -2.02 -19.41 -6.33
CA VAL A 143 -2.07 -19.80 -7.75
C VAL A 143 -3.52 -19.94 -8.23
N ASN A 144 -4.38 -20.54 -7.41
CA ASN A 144 -5.81 -20.68 -7.72
C ASN A 144 -6.54 -19.33 -7.86
N LEU A 145 -6.06 -18.28 -7.19
CA LEU A 145 -6.66 -16.95 -7.23
C LEU A 145 -6.10 -16.03 -8.32
N VAL A 146 -5.04 -16.43 -9.04
CA VAL A 146 -4.32 -15.56 -10.00
C VAL A 146 -5.26 -14.90 -11.01
N ASN A 147 -6.17 -15.65 -11.61
CA ASN A 147 -7.09 -15.11 -12.62
C ASN A 147 -8.08 -14.10 -12.03
N LEU A 148 -8.55 -14.34 -10.80
CA LEU A 148 -9.46 -13.42 -10.11
C LEU A 148 -8.73 -12.13 -9.71
N VAL A 149 -7.52 -12.25 -9.16
CA VAL A 149 -6.66 -11.12 -8.80
C VAL A 149 -6.37 -10.27 -10.03
N LYS A 150 -5.97 -10.90 -11.14
CA LYS A 150 -5.72 -10.21 -12.41
C LYS A 150 -6.97 -9.48 -12.92
N TYR A 151 -8.12 -10.16 -12.96
CA TYR A 151 -9.36 -9.54 -13.41
C TYR A 151 -9.72 -8.30 -12.57
N ARG A 152 -9.59 -8.39 -11.24
CA ARG A 152 -9.83 -7.25 -10.34
C ARG A 152 -8.85 -6.12 -10.59
N PHE A 153 -7.57 -6.43 -10.77
CA PHE A 153 -6.55 -5.43 -11.05
C PHE A 153 -6.82 -4.69 -12.37
N ASP A 154 -7.19 -5.43 -13.42
CA ASP A 154 -7.56 -4.85 -14.71
C ASP A 154 -8.79 -3.94 -14.59
N MET A 155 -9.80 -4.33 -13.81
CA MET A 155 -10.94 -3.45 -13.52
C MET A 155 -10.51 -2.12 -12.89
N LEU A 156 -9.56 -2.14 -11.93
CA LEU A 156 -9.06 -0.91 -11.31
C LEU A 156 -8.28 -0.01 -12.28
N LYS A 157 -7.53 -0.61 -13.22
CA LYS A 157 -6.87 0.14 -14.30
C LYS A 157 -7.88 0.88 -15.15
N PHE A 158 -8.97 0.21 -15.55
CA PHE A 158 -10.02 0.82 -16.38
C PHE A 158 -10.81 1.92 -15.69
N GLN A 159 -10.80 2.00 -14.35
CA GLN A 159 -11.46 3.07 -13.62
C GLN A 159 -10.78 4.43 -13.77
N GLU A 160 -9.51 4.48 -14.19
CA GLU A 160 -8.70 5.70 -14.28
C GLU A 160 -8.75 6.57 -13.00
N PHE A 161 -8.84 5.93 -11.82
CA PHE A 161 -9.13 6.61 -10.56
C PHE A 161 -8.16 7.77 -10.24
N SER A 162 -6.85 7.59 -10.44
CA SER A 162 -5.86 8.65 -10.20
C SER A 162 -6.15 9.91 -11.02
N LYS A 163 -6.53 9.78 -12.30
CA LYS A 163 -6.89 10.91 -13.18
C LYS A 163 -8.20 11.57 -12.73
N TYR A 164 -9.19 10.75 -12.36
CA TYR A 164 -10.46 11.23 -11.82
C TYR A 164 -10.24 12.03 -10.52
N TYR A 165 -9.49 11.47 -9.57
CA TYR A 165 -9.19 12.10 -8.29
C TYR A 165 -8.39 13.40 -8.45
N ASN A 166 -7.37 13.41 -9.32
CA ASN A 166 -6.61 14.63 -9.61
C ASN A 166 -7.49 15.76 -10.19
N THR A 167 -8.51 15.41 -10.97
CA THR A 167 -9.49 16.39 -11.50
C THR A 167 -10.30 17.03 -10.37
N ILE A 168 -10.72 16.23 -9.39
CA ILE A 168 -11.43 16.73 -8.19
C ILE A 168 -10.52 17.62 -7.36
N VAL A 169 -9.33 17.13 -7.00
CA VAL A 169 -8.35 17.85 -6.20
C VAL A 169 -8.01 19.20 -6.83
N SER A 170 -7.78 19.22 -8.15
CA SER A 170 -7.55 20.46 -8.91
C SER A 170 -8.74 21.40 -8.93
N GLY A 171 -9.97 20.89 -8.97
CA GLY A 171 -11.19 21.70 -8.95
C GLY A 171 -11.46 22.33 -7.58
N VAL A 172 -11.09 21.62 -6.51
CA VAL A 172 -11.28 22.08 -5.12
C VAL A 172 -10.14 22.97 -4.64
N SER A 173 -8.91 22.81 -5.15
CA SER A 173 -7.75 23.61 -4.73
C SER A 173 -7.90 25.12 -4.98
N LEU A 174 -8.85 25.53 -5.82
CA LEU A 174 -9.15 26.93 -6.13
C LEU A 174 -10.30 27.49 -5.29
N GLN A 175 -10.96 26.65 -4.49
CA GLN A 175 -12.12 27.02 -3.70
C GLN A 175 -11.69 27.42 -2.29
N ASN A 176 -12.33 28.45 -1.76
CA ASN A 176 -12.15 28.84 -0.36
C ASN A 176 -13.07 28.00 0.55
N GLY A 177 -12.69 27.87 1.82
CA GLY A 177 -13.53 27.24 2.84
C GLY A 177 -13.11 25.81 3.17
N ASP A 178 -14.08 24.98 3.54
CA ASP A 178 -13.86 23.60 3.96
C ASP A 178 -13.61 22.69 2.75
N LEU A 179 -12.35 22.25 2.60
CA LEU A 179 -11.92 21.42 1.48
C LEU A 179 -12.67 20.08 1.39
N ILE A 180 -12.94 19.44 2.53
CA ILE A 180 -13.63 18.15 2.56
C ILE A 180 -15.07 18.33 2.08
N LYS A 181 -15.75 19.35 2.59
CA LYS A 181 -17.10 19.69 2.13
C LYS A 181 -17.13 20.02 0.64
N ASN A 182 -16.17 20.79 0.16
CA ASN A 182 -16.07 21.13 -1.26
C ASN A 182 -15.90 19.88 -2.14
N ILE A 183 -15.10 18.89 -1.71
CA ILE A 183 -14.99 17.61 -2.41
C ILE A 183 -16.32 16.86 -2.41
N TYR A 184 -17.02 16.79 -1.27
CA TYR A 184 -18.36 16.19 -1.20
C TYR A 184 -19.31 16.83 -2.22
N ASP A 185 -19.38 18.15 -2.26
CA ASP A 185 -20.26 18.88 -3.17
C ASP A 185 -19.94 18.58 -4.66
N VAL A 186 -18.68 18.31 -4.99
CA VAL A 186 -18.24 17.92 -6.35
C VAL A 186 -18.65 16.49 -6.71
N ILE A 187 -18.58 15.53 -5.77
CA ILE A 187 -18.84 14.11 -6.07
C ILE A 187 -20.31 13.69 -5.91
N THR A 188 -21.07 14.40 -5.07
CA THR A 188 -22.48 14.08 -4.76
C THR A 188 -23.41 14.03 -5.98
N PRO A 189 -23.24 14.84 -7.04
CA PRO A 189 -24.07 14.76 -8.24
C PRO A 189 -23.96 13.43 -9.01
N ASN A 190 -22.96 12.59 -8.74
CA ASN A 190 -22.75 11.31 -9.43
C ASN A 190 -22.52 10.13 -8.46
N PRO A 191 -23.52 9.75 -7.65
CA PRO A 191 -23.34 8.82 -6.54
C PRO A 191 -23.06 7.37 -6.96
N ASN A 192 -23.22 7.01 -8.24
CA ASN A 192 -23.17 5.63 -8.73
C ASN A 192 -21.84 5.27 -9.43
N SER A 193 -20.78 6.02 -9.19
CA SER A 193 -19.46 5.74 -9.76
C SER A 193 -18.57 5.00 -8.76
N ALA A 194 -17.88 3.95 -9.23
CA ALA A 194 -16.86 3.27 -8.41
C ALA A 194 -15.75 4.24 -7.95
N ASN A 195 -15.45 5.25 -8.76
CA ASN A 195 -14.51 6.30 -8.36
C ASN A 195 -15.05 7.16 -7.21
N VAL A 196 -16.35 7.48 -7.22
CA VAL A 196 -16.98 8.22 -6.11
C VAL A 196 -16.94 7.41 -4.83
N CYS A 197 -17.20 6.10 -4.90
CA CYS A 197 -17.02 5.21 -3.75
C CYS A 197 -15.59 5.28 -3.19
N CYS A 198 -14.57 5.22 -4.06
CA CYS A 198 -13.17 5.33 -3.64
C CYS A 198 -12.85 6.70 -3.01
N VAL A 199 -13.39 7.80 -3.54
CA VAL A 199 -13.21 9.13 -2.93
C VAL A 199 -13.89 9.18 -1.56
N LEU A 200 -15.09 8.63 -1.41
CA LEU A 200 -15.79 8.59 -0.13
C LEU A 200 -15.01 7.80 0.92
N GLU A 201 -14.38 6.69 0.54
CA GLU A 201 -13.48 5.95 1.43
C GLU A 201 -12.27 6.79 1.84
N LEU A 202 -11.66 7.54 0.91
CA LEU A 202 -10.57 8.46 1.22
C LEU A 202 -10.98 9.53 2.23
N LEU A 203 -12.12 10.18 2.02
CA LEU A 203 -12.61 11.21 2.93
C LEU A 203 -12.94 10.64 4.31
N GLN A 204 -13.48 9.42 4.36
CA GLN A 204 -13.90 8.79 5.61
C GLN A 204 -12.72 8.28 6.45
N PHE A 205 -11.70 7.70 5.81
CA PHE A 205 -10.61 7.01 6.50
C PHE A 205 -9.29 7.77 6.49
N TYR A 206 -9.08 8.66 5.51
CA TYR A 206 -7.82 9.38 5.28
C TYR A 206 -8.02 10.87 4.97
N PRO A 207 -8.85 11.62 5.73
CA PRO A 207 -9.16 13.02 5.41
C PRO A 207 -7.91 13.91 5.39
N ASP A 208 -6.94 13.67 6.27
CA ASP A 208 -5.70 14.46 6.34
C ASP A 208 -4.85 14.31 5.07
N CYS A 209 -4.81 13.10 4.48
CA CYS A 209 -4.10 12.87 3.21
C CYS A 209 -4.78 13.61 2.05
N VAL A 210 -6.12 13.64 2.05
CA VAL A 210 -6.88 14.37 1.03
C VAL A 210 -6.62 15.88 1.13
N ILE A 211 -6.57 16.43 2.35
CA ILE A 211 -6.22 17.84 2.58
C ILE A 211 -4.81 18.12 2.06
N GLU A 212 -3.84 17.28 2.42
CA GLU A 212 -2.44 17.41 1.97
C GLU A 212 -2.32 17.37 0.44
N ASP A 213 -3.06 16.49 -0.23
CA ASP A 213 -3.08 16.41 -1.70
C ASP A 213 -3.57 17.73 -2.33
N VAL A 214 -4.65 18.30 -1.80
CA VAL A 214 -5.24 19.56 -2.29
C VAL A 214 -4.30 20.73 -2.08
N GLU A 215 -3.70 20.84 -0.89
CA GLU A 215 -2.74 21.90 -0.57
C GLU A 215 -1.47 21.79 -1.43
N THR A 216 -0.95 20.57 -1.60
CA THR A 216 0.21 20.30 -2.46
C THR A 216 -0.06 20.71 -3.90
N PHE A 217 -1.26 20.42 -4.41
CA PHE A 217 -1.67 20.84 -5.75
C PHE A 217 -1.72 22.38 -5.87
N ALA A 218 -2.36 23.06 -4.91
CA ALA A 218 -2.45 24.52 -4.89
C ALA A 218 -1.07 25.18 -4.88
N CYS A 219 -0.15 24.69 -4.04
CA CYS A 219 1.23 25.17 -3.98
C CYS A 219 1.97 24.98 -5.30
N ASN A 220 1.84 23.83 -5.95
CA ASN A 220 2.49 23.55 -7.23
C ASN A 220 2.01 24.50 -8.35
N GLU A 221 0.71 24.78 -8.41
CA GLU A 221 0.16 25.75 -9.37
C GLU A 221 0.64 27.19 -9.09
N PHE A 222 0.71 27.58 -7.82
CA PHE A 222 1.26 28.87 -7.42
C PHE A 222 2.73 29.03 -7.86
N VAL A 223 3.58 28.04 -7.59
CA VAL A 223 5.00 28.05 -8.01
C VAL A 223 5.14 28.16 -9.53
N LYS A 224 4.36 27.38 -10.30
CA LYS A 224 4.35 27.48 -11.77
C LYS A 224 3.95 28.88 -12.26
N SER A 225 3.06 29.57 -11.55
CA SER A 225 2.62 30.92 -11.92
C SER A 225 3.71 31.99 -11.72
N ILE A 226 4.62 31.76 -10.78
CA ILE A 226 5.78 32.64 -10.52
C ILE A 226 6.86 32.42 -11.58
N ILE A 227 7.19 31.17 -11.90
CA ILE A 227 8.27 30.84 -12.84
C ILE A 227 7.96 31.30 -14.28
N LYS A 228 6.68 31.43 -14.63
CA LYS A 228 6.23 31.90 -15.96
C LYS A 228 6.23 33.42 -16.13
N LYS A 229 6.53 34.20 -15.09
CA LYS A 229 6.65 35.66 -15.13
C LYS A 229 8.11 36.07 -15.18
#